data_AF-A0A0M5J1H7-F1
#
_entry.id   AF-A0A0M5J1H7-F1
#
_cell.length_a   1.000
_cell.length_b   1.000
_cell.length_c   1.000
_cell.angle_alpha   90.00
_cell.angle_beta   90.00
_cell.angle_gamma   90.00
#
_symmetry.space_group_name_H-M   'P 1'
#
loop_
_entity.id
_entity.type
_entity.pdbx_description
1 polymer ?
#
loop_
_entity_poly.entity_id
_entity_poly.type
_entity_poly.pdbx_seq_one_letter_code
_entity_poly.pdbx_strand_id
1 'polypeptide(L)'
;IAATQRRGTRRNFQHDGSFQQAVAPVLLVAQCFCLMPVQGLSAYSVRKLHFTWRSWRTCWSLAFIVSSLLDTVFNINLMAHNALDVRNVEPIVFDVSILMGSYLFLQLARQWPTLMQHWARVEQQLPSFESWRQQQRLARRIRRVAFGLFGISLMEHLLSIISAVYYDYCPARRDPIESYFYKSGVHFFHVFPYSNWLGWLAKVQNVLLTFAWSYLDIFVMIMGIGISELFSRLTLHLQPLASRVSSLHTSTCSQFVYSIILCQSMPEIFWTYARTRYRAIVELILDVDDAISGIMLISFGSNLYFVCLQVLKSINKMPSAVHAVYFYFSICFLIGRSVAVLLYVSAVHDHSRAPLRLLREVPRQSYQEEQCRFASELVSDEIALTGLKFFSITRKLFLSVAGSIVTYELVLIQFHEDKKTWDC
;
A
#
# COMPACT_ATOMS: atom_id res chain seq x y z
N ILE A 1 21.36 -22.65 20.87
CA ILE A 1 19.97 -22.17 21.04
C ILE A 1 19.05 -23.26 20.51
N ALA A 2 18.38 -23.99 21.40
CA ALA A 2 17.55 -25.14 21.06
C ALA A 2 16.45 -24.75 20.07
N ALA A 3 16.48 -25.34 18.87
CA ALA A 3 15.38 -25.26 17.93
C ALA A 3 14.18 -25.96 18.58
N THR A 4 13.18 -25.18 18.98
CA THR A 4 11.89 -25.67 19.46
C THR A 4 11.25 -26.48 18.33
N GLN A 5 11.44 -27.80 18.34
CA GLN A 5 10.83 -28.74 17.42
C GLN A 5 9.33 -28.76 17.69
N ARG A 6 8.56 -28.06 16.85
CA ARG A 6 7.10 -28.10 16.87
C ARG A 6 6.66 -29.27 15.98
N ARG A 7 5.84 -30.18 16.52
CA ARG A 7 5.23 -31.30 15.76
C ARG A 7 4.56 -30.75 14.49
N GLY A 8 5.00 -31.20 13.32
CA GLY A 8 4.42 -30.82 12.04
C GLY A 8 2.97 -31.29 11.93
N THR A 9 2.01 -30.37 11.84
CA THR A 9 0.62 -30.70 11.52
C THR A 9 0.46 -30.77 10.00
N ARG A 10 -0.57 -31.46 9.50
CA ARG A 10 -0.89 -31.54 8.05
C ARG A 10 -0.96 -30.15 7.39
N ARG A 11 -1.38 -29.12 8.13
CA ARG A 11 -1.39 -27.70 7.70
C ARG A 11 0.01 -27.10 7.50
N ASN A 12 1.04 -27.56 8.22
CA ASN A 12 2.42 -27.07 8.07
C ASN A 12 3.07 -27.58 6.78
N PHE A 13 2.71 -28.78 6.33
CA PHE A 13 3.14 -29.33 5.03
C PHE A 13 2.34 -28.78 3.84
N GLN A 14 1.28 -28.00 4.11
CA GLN A 14 0.40 -27.36 3.13
C GLN A 14 0.59 -25.83 3.06
N HIS A 15 1.65 -25.27 3.65
CA HIS A 15 1.97 -23.85 3.54
C HIS A 15 3.32 -23.69 2.85
N ASP A 16 3.29 -23.24 1.60
CA ASP A 16 4.52 -23.14 0.76
C ASP A 16 5.29 -21.85 1.04
N GLY A 17 4.76 -20.97 1.90
CA GLY A 17 5.32 -19.64 2.17
C GLY A 17 5.15 -18.67 1.00
N SER A 18 4.36 -19.03 -0.02
CA SER A 18 4.19 -18.23 -1.22
C SER A 18 3.49 -16.90 -0.96
N PHE A 19 3.83 -15.90 -1.76
CA PHE A 19 3.22 -14.57 -1.68
C PHE A 19 1.69 -14.65 -1.80
N GLN A 20 1.16 -15.44 -2.73
CA GLN A 20 -0.29 -15.57 -2.90
C GLN A 20 -1.00 -16.09 -1.63
N GLN A 21 -0.43 -17.06 -0.92
CA GLN A 21 -0.98 -17.54 0.35
C GLN A 21 -0.87 -16.51 1.48
N ALA A 22 0.14 -15.64 1.42
CA ALA A 22 0.32 -14.55 2.36
C ALA A 22 -0.78 -13.48 2.20
N VAL A 23 -1.10 -13.09 0.96
CA VAL A 23 -2.04 -12.01 0.63
C VAL A 23 -3.50 -12.48 0.62
N ALA A 24 -3.79 -13.76 0.33
CA ALA A 24 -5.15 -14.26 0.17
C ALA A 24 -6.16 -13.84 1.27
N PRO A 25 -5.84 -13.90 2.59
CA PRO A 25 -6.77 -13.42 3.62
C PRO A 25 -7.09 -11.93 3.53
N VAL A 26 -6.14 -11.11 3.09
CA VAL A 26 -6.34 -9.67 2.91
C VAL A 26 -7.26 -9.40 1.72
N LEU A 27 -7.06 -10.12 0.60
CA LEU A 27 -7.95 -10.01 -0.57
C LEU A 27 -9.37 -10.50 -0.25
N LEU A 28 -9.53 -11.49 0.63
CA LEU A 28 -10.85 -11.92 1.08
C LEU A 28 -11.57 -10.82 1.87
N VAL A 29 -10.86 -10.07 2.72
CA VAL A 29 -11.43 -8.91 3.41
C VAL A 29 -11.82 -7.82 2.41
N ALA A 30 -11.00 -7.57 1.38
CA ALA A 30 -11.31 -6.62 0.32
C ALA A 30 -12.65 -6.91 -0.38
N GLN A 31 -12.97 -8.19 -0.55
CA GLN A 31 -14.21 -8.62 -1.19
C GLN A 31 -15.46 -8.33 -0.35
N CYS A 32 -15.33 -8.28 0.98
CA CYS A 32 -16.41 -7.79 1.84
C CYS A 32 -16.72 -6.31 1.57
N PHE A 33 -15.73 -5.54 1.13
CA PHE A 33 -15.83 -4.12 0.79
C PHE A 33 -15.96 -3.89 -0.72
N CYS A 34 -16.49 -4.87 -1.47
CA CYS A 34 -16.77 -4.76 -2.91
C CYS A 34 -15.54 -4.63 -3.83
N LEU A 35 -14.32 -4.84 -3.31
CA LEU A 35 -13.09 -4.69 -4.07
C LEU A 35 -12.46 -6.04 -4.42
N MET A 36 -11.67 -6.04 -5.50
CA MET A 36 -10.86 -7.18 -5.95
C MET A 36 -11.62 -8.53 -6.04
N PRO A 37 -12.63 -8.65 -6.93
CA PRO A 37 -13.51 -9.82 -7.03
C PRO A 37 -12.87 -11.06 -7.69
N VAL A 38 -11.69 -11.47 -7.21
CA VAL A 38 -10.95 -12.67 -7.65
C VAL A 38 -11.50 -13.93 -6.97
N GLN A 39 -11.61 -15.02 -7.71
CA GLN A 39 -12.04 -16.32 -7.18
C GLN A 39 -10.86 -17.28 -7.00
N GLY A 40 -11.08 -18.30 -6.16
CA GLY A 40 -10.06 -19.31 -5.87
C GLY A 40 -8.98 -18.88 -4.88
N LEU A 41 -9.17 -17.77 -4.14
CA LEU A 41 -8.17 -17.25 -3.19
C LEU A 41 -7.80 -18.22 -2.05
N SER A 42 -8.76 -19.02 -1.57
CA SER A 42 -8.51 -20.03 -0.54
C SER A 42 -7.91 -21.32 -1.09
N ALA A 43 -7.75 -21.44 -2.42
CA ALA A 43 -7.13 -22.59 -3.01
C ALA A 43 -5.62 -22.58 -2.73
N TYR A 44 -5.06 -23.76 -2.50
CA TYR A 44 -3.62 -23.91 -2.23
C TYR A 44 -2.75 -23.62 -3.46
N SER A 45 -3.26 -23.92 -4.67
CA SER A 45 -2.55 -23.70 -5.93
C SER A 45 -2.98 -22.42 -6.62
N VAL A 46 -2.01 -21.65 -7.09
CA VAL A 46 -2.19 -20.42 -7.87
C VAL A 46 -2.96 -20.67 -9.19
N ARG A 47 -2.89 -21.89 -9.73
CA ARG A 47 -3.61 -22.27 -10.96
C ARG A 47 -5.14 -22.24 -10.83
N LYS A 48 -5.65 -22.29 -9.59
CA LYS A 48 -7.09 -22.24 -9.32
C LYS A 48 -7.63 -20.81 -9.22
N LEU A 49 -6.75 -19.81 -9.29
CA LEU A 49 -7.17 -18.41 -9.39
C LEU A 49 -7.80 -18.16 -10.75
N HIS A 50 -8.95 -17.52 -10.75
CA HIS A 50 -9.66 -17.15 -11.95
C HIS A 50 -10.60 -15.97 -11.68
N PHE A 51 -11.04 -15.32 -12.75
CA PHE A 51 -12.00 -14.24 -12.73
C PHE A 51 -13.18 -14.61 -13.61
N THR A 52 -14.42 -14.34 -13.16
CA THR A 52 -15.62 -14.55 -13.97
C THR A 52 -16.61 -13.42 -13.74
N TRP A 53 -17.17 -12.87 -14.83
CA TRP A 53 -18.19 -11.82 -14.76
C TRP A 53 -19.49 -12.25 -14.08
N ARG A 54 -19.88 -13.52 -14.21
CA ARG A 54 -21.14 -14.06 -13.66
C ARG A 54 -21.08 -14.41 -12.17
N SER A 55 -20.08 -13.93 -11.43
CA SER A 55 -19.98 -14.21 -10.00
C SER A 55 -20.71 -13.16 -9.17
N TRP A 56 -21.30 -13.59 -8.05
CA TRP A 56 -21.89 -12.68 -7.06
C TRP A 56 -20.91 -11.59 -6.63
N ARG A 57 -19.63 -11.94 -6.43
CA ARG A 57 -18.57 -11.00 -6.02
C ARG A 57 -18.33 -9.91 -7.06
N THR A 58 -18.35 -10.28 -8.35
CA THR A 58 -18.18 -9.32 -9.45
C THR A 58 -19.42 -8.44 -9.59
N CYS A 59 -20.61 -9.01 -9.47
CA CYS A 59 -21.86 -8.24 -9.46
C CYS A 59 -21.87 -7.20 -8.32
N TRP A 60 -21.45 -7.61 -7.12
CA TRP A 60 -21.34 -6.73 -5.96
C TRP A 60 -20.33 -5.59 -6.17
N SER A 61 -19.17 -5.90 -6.77
CA SER A 61 -18.17 -4.89 -7.14
C SER A 61 -18.69 -3.89 -8.19
N LEU A 62 -19.42 -4.37 -9.20
CA LEU A 62 -20.05 -3.51 -10.20
C LEU A 62 -21.13 -2.61 -9.60
N ALA A 63 -21.98 -3.17 -8.73
CA ALA A 63 -22.99 -2.40 -8.02
C ALA A 63 -22.37 -1.28 -7.17
N PHE A 64 -21.25 -1.57 -6.50
CA PHE A 64 -20.49 -0.56 -5.76
C PHE A 64 -19.92 0.54 -6.66
N ILE A 65 -19.32 0.20 -7.82
CA ILE A 65 -18.82 1.18 -8.78
C ILE A 65 -19.95 2.09 -9.28
N VAL A 66 -21.12 1.52 -9.62
CA VAL A 66 -22.29 2.30 -10.06
C VAL A 66 -22.81 3.20 -8.93
N SER A 67 -22.90 2.68 -7.71
CA SER A 67 -23.29 3.44 -6.52
C SER A 67 -22.35 4.63 -6.29
N SER A 68 -21.04 4.41 -6.31
CA SER A 68 -20.02 5.46 -6.14
C SER A 68 -20.05 6.49 -7.27
N LEU A 69 -20.37 6.07 -8.49
CA LEU A 69 -20.55 7.01 -9.61
C LEU A 69 -21.76 7.92 -9.38
N LEU A 70 -22.89 7.37 -8.95
CA LEU A 70 -24.07 8.15 -8.62
C LEU A 70 -23.79 9.13 -7.46
N ASP A 71 -23.13 8.66 -6.41
CA ASP A 71 -22.69 9.47 -5.26
C ASP A 71 -21.84 10.67 -5.73
N THR A 72 -20.84 10.41 -6.59
CA THR A 72 -19.99 11.44 -7.19
C THR A 72 -20.80 12.47 -7.98
N VAL A 73 -21.77 12.02 -8.80
CA VAL A 73 -22.63 12.90 -9.61
C VAL A 73 -23.49 13.79 -8.70
N PHE A 74 -24.04 13.24 -7.61
CA PHE A 74 -24.81 14.03 -6.65
C PHE A 74 -23.93 15.05 -5.91
N ASN A 75 -22.70 14.70 -5.52
CA ASN A 75 -21.76 15.65 -4.92
C ASN A 75 -21.36 16.77 -5.90
N ILE A 76 -21.15 16.46 -7.19
CA ILE A 76 -20.88 17.46 -8.22
C ILE A 76 -22.09 18.39 -8.42
N ASN A 77 -23.31 17.83 -8.44
CA ASN A 77 -24.54 18.62 -8.56
C ASN A 77 -24.71 19.57 -7.36
N LEU A 78 -24.48 19.08 -6.15
CA LEU A 78 -24.50 19.91 -4.94
C LEU A 78 -23.46 21.04 -5.01
N MET A 79 -22.26 20.76 -5.52
CA MET A 79 -21.23 21.80 -5.69
C MET A 79 -21.63 22.83 -6.75
N ALA A 80 -22.24 22.43 -7.86
CA ALA A 80 -22.65 23.34 -8.94
C ALA A 80 -23.65 24.41 -8.46
N HIS A 81 -24.43 24.11 -7.42
CA HIS A 81 -25.38 25.04 -6.81
C HIS A 81 -24.81 25.84 -5.63
N ASN A 82 -23.59 25.53 -5.17
CA ASN A 82 -22.92 26.20 -4.07
C ASN A 82 -21.69 27.00 -4.56
N ALA A 83 -21.16 27.90 -3.74
CA ALA A 83 -19.90 28.56 -4.06
C ALA A 83 -18.72 27.55 -4.08
N LEU A 84 -17.71 27.82 -4.91
CA LEU A 84 -16.46 27.07 -4.93
C LEU A 84 -15.71 27.32 -3.61
N ASP A 85 -15.88 26.41 -2.65
CA ASP A 85 -15.18 26.38 -1.38
C ASP A 85 -14.49 25.01 -1.23
N VAL A 86 -13.34 24.99 -0.55
CA VAL A 86 -12.52 23.78 -0.34
C VAL A 86 -13.34 22.66 0.33
N ARG A 87 -14.28 23.04 1.22
CA ARG A 87 -15.22 22.13 1.91
C ARG A 87 -16.14 21.37 0.94
N ASN A 88 -16.47 21.98 -0.21
CA ASN A 88 -17.33 21.40 -1.23
C ASN A 88 -16.55 20.54 -2.22
N VAL A 89 -15.24 20.79 -2.39
CA VAL A 89 -14.35 20.05 -3.29
C VAL A 89 -13.87 18.73 -2.67
N GLU A 90 -13.67 18.71 -1.35
CA GLU A 90 -13.14 17.54 -0.63
C GLU A 90 -13.93 16.23 -0.89
N PRO A 91 -15.28 16.18 -0.78
CA PRO A 91 -16.04 14.97 -1.07
C PRO A 91 -15.88 14.50 -2.52
N ILE A 92 -15.80 15.43 -3.48
CA ILE A 92 -15.65 15.09 -4.90
C ILE A 92 -14.29 14.45 -5.15
N VAL A 93 -13.21 15.03 -4.62
CA VAL A 93 -11.86 14.46 -4.77
C VAL A 93 -11.79 13.07 -4.13
N PHE A 94 -12.46 12.88 -2.98
CA PHE A 94 -12.57 11.59 -2.33
C PHE A 94 -13.29 10.57 -3.22
N ASP A 95 -14.52 10.87 -3.64
CA ASP A 95 -15.35 9.92 -4.39
C ASP A 95 -14.74 9.56 -5.74
N VAL A 96 -14.20 10.54 -6.46
CA VAL A 96 -13.51 10.32 -7.74
C VAL A 96 -12.30 9.41 -7.55
N SER A 97 -11.51 9.62 -6.50
CA SER A 97 -10.34 8.77 -6.20
C SER A 97 -10.76 7.33 -5.93
N ILE A 98 -11.81 7.11 -5.13
CA ILE A 98 -12.29 5.76 -4.81
C ILE A 98 -13.00 5.11 -5.98
N LEU A 99 -13.75 5.85 -6.79
CA LEU A 99 -14.38 5.37 -8.02
C LEU A 99 -13.31 4.86 -9.00
N MET A 100 -12.29 5.69 -9.28
CA MET A 100 -11.18 5.30 -10.15
C MET A 100 -10.41 4.11 -9.56
N GLY A 101 -10.10 4.13 -8.26
CA GLY A 101 -9.42 3.02 -7.58
C GLY A 101 -10.21 1.71 -7.66
N SER A 102 -11.53 1.76 -7.48
CA SER A 102 -12.42 0.60 -7.57
C SER A 102 -12.47 0.02 -8.98
N TYR A 103 -12.52 0.89 -9.99
CA TYR A 103 -12.42 0.48 -11.40
C TYR A 103 -11.09 -0.19 -11.70
N LEU A 104 -9.97 0.37 -11.24
CA LEU A 104 -8.64 -0.22 -11.41
C LEU A 104 -8.52 -1.56 -10.68
N PHE A 105 -9.09 -1.72 -9.48
CA PHE A 105 -9.13 -3.02 -8.80
C PHE A 105 -9.96 -4.06 -9.54
N LEU A 106 -11.04 -3.66 -10.23
CA LEU A 106 -11.79 -4.57 -11.09
C LEU A 106 -10.97 -5.00 -12.30
N GLN A 107 -10.23 -4.08 -12.93
CA GLN A 107 -9.30 -4.42 -14.01
C GLN A 107 -8.18 -5.34 -13.53
N LEU A 108 -7.57 -5.02 -12.38
CA LEU A 108 -6.54 -5.82 -11.76
C LEU A 108 -7.04 -7.22 -11.43
N ALA A 109 -8.27 -7.37 -10.93
CA ALA A 109 -8.86 -8.67 -10.65
C ALA A 109 -8.92 -9.59 -11.89
N ARG A 110 -9.06 -9.02 -13.09
CA ARG A 110 -9.03 -9.78 -14.36
C ARG A 110 -7.62 -10.27 -14.70
N GLN A 111 -6.61 -9.46 -14.44
CA GLN A 111 -5.21 -9.76 -14.75
C GLN A 111 -4.50 -10.55 -13.63
N TRP A 112 -5.04 -10.50 -12.42
CA TRP A 112 -4.47 -11.10 -11.20
C TRP A 112 -4.11 -12.58 -11.34
N PRO A 113 -4.95 -13.46 -11.95
CA PRO A 113 -4.58 -14.86 -12.10
C PRO A 113 -3.30 -15.06 -12.91
N THR A 114 -3.15 -14.34 -14.02
CA THR A 114 -1.96 -14.41 -14.88
C THR A 114 -0.74 -13.83 -14.17
N LEU A 115 -0.90 -12.68 -13.53
CA LEU A 115 0.15 -12.01 -12.77
C LEU A 115 0.68 -12.90 -11.64
N MET A 116 -0.21 -13.51 -10.85
CA MET A 116 0.19 -14.41 -9.76
C MET A 116 0.80 -15.71 -10.27
N GLN A 117 0.40 -16.22 -11.43
CA GLN A 117 1.06 -17.37 -12.05
C GLN A 117 2.48 -17.05 -12.51
N HIS A 118 2.72 -15.85 -13.04
CA HIS A 118 4.07 -15.38 -13.35
C HIS A 118 4.89 -15.19 -12.05
N TRP A 119 4.33 -14.52 -11.05
CA TRP A 119 4.93 -14.36 -9.73
C TRP A 119 5.35 -15.70 -9.11
N ALA A 120 4.46 -16.69 -9.12
CA ALA A 120 4.73 -18.01 -8.56
C ALA A 120 5.87 -18.73 -9.30
N ARG A 121 5.99 -18.55 -10.63
CA ARG A 121 7.10 -19.11 -11.41
C ARG A 121 8.44 -18.49 -10.99
N VAL A 122 8.50 -17.17 -10.80
CA VAL A 122 9.70 -16.48 -10.32
C VAL A 122 10.01 -16.86 -8.86
N GLU A 123 8.99 -17.01 -8.01
CA GLU A 123 9.18 -17.40 -6.62
C GLU A 123 9.75 -18.83 -6.46
N GLN A 124 9.32 -19.76 -7.33
CA GLN A 124 9.85 -21.13 -7.38
C GLN A 124 11.30 -21.20 -7.84
N GLN A 125 11.75 -20.20 -8.60
CA GLN A 125 13.12 -20.10 -9.07
C GLN A 125 14.08 -19.60 -7.98
N LEU A 126 13.57 -18.92 -6.95
CA LEU A 126 14.38 -18.40 -5.85
C LEU A 126 14.82 -19.51 -4.88
N PRO A 127 15.94 -19.31 -4.16
CA PRO A 127 16.44 -20.27 -3.18
C PRO A 127 15.37 -20.70 -2.18
N SER A 128 15.28 -22.00 -1.90
CA SER A 128 14.30 -22.55 -0.95
C SER A 128 14.51 -21.97 0.45
N PHE A 129 13.41 -21.83 1.20
CA PHE A 129 13.49 -21.40 2.59
C PHE A 129 14.22 -22.44 3.45
N GLU A 130 15.18 -21.99 4.27
CA GLU A 130 15.95 -22.86 5.17
C GLU A 130 15.13 -23.28 6.40
N SER A 131 14.12 -22.48 6.77
CA SER A 131 13.29 -22.77 7.94
C SER A 131 11.82 -22.39 7.76
N TRP A 132 10.96 -23.14 8.46
CA TRP A 132 9.54 -22.82 8.63
C TRP A 132 9.29 -21.38 9.13
N ARG A 133 10.19 -20.85 9.97
CA ARG A 133 10.10 -19.48 10.49
C ARG A 133 10.24 -18.45 9.39
N GLN A 134 11.14 -18.69 8.43
CA GLN A 134 11.33 -17.85 7.24
C GLN A 134 10.10 -17.95 6.31
N GLN A 135 9.59 -19.16 6.05
CA GLN A 135 8.37 -19.37 5.25
C GLN A 135 7.16 -18.59 5.79
N GLN A 136 6.98 -18.54 7.11
CA GLN A 136 5.88 -17.80 7.72
C GLN A 136 6.17 -16.32 7.97
N ARG A 137 7.39 -15.84 7.74
CA ARG A 137 7.78 -14.45 8.06
C ARG A 137 7.02 -13.47 7.18
N LEU A 138 6.99 -13.70 5.87
CA LEU A 138 6.29 -12.86 4.90
C LEU A 138 4.79 -12.79 5.21
N ALA A 139 4.15 -13.94 5.35
CA ALA A 139 2.72 -14.03 5.69
C ALA A 139 2.37 -13.33 7.01
N ARG A 140 3.18 -13.52 8.07
CA ARG A 140 2.96 -12.83 9.35
C ARG A 140 3.20 -11.32 9.24
N ARG A 141 4.15 -10.87 8.42
CA ARG A 141 4.41 -9.44 8.20
C ARG A 141 3.24 -8.79 7.49
N ILE A 142 2.82 -9.34 6.35
CA ILE A 142 1.69 -8.87 5.55
C ILE A 142 0.41 -8.81 6.38
N ARG A 143 0.06 -9.90 7.07
CA ARG A 143 -1.18 -9.98 7.85
C ARG A 143 -1.20 -9.02 9.04
N ARG A 144 -0.08 -8.87 9.76
CA ARG A 144 0.00 -7.92 10.89
C ARG A 144 -0.15 -6.48 10.43
N VAL A 145 0.53 -6.09 9.34
CA VAL A 145 0.42 -4.74 8.78
C VAL A 145 -1.01 -4.48 8.29
N ALA A 146 -1.56 -5.39 7.48
CA ALA A 146 -2.89 -5.23 6.90
C ALA A 146 -4.00 -5.18 7.97
N PHE A 147 -4.08 -6.18 8.84
CA PHE A 147 -5.14 -6.21 9.87
C PHE A 147 -4.95 -5.16 10.95
N GLY A 148 -3.70 -4.77 11.25
CA GLY A 148 -3.43 -3.62 12.12
C GLY A 148 -4.00 -2.33 11.54
N LEU A 149 -3.71 -2.03 10.27
CA LEU A 149 -4.21 -0.82 9.61
C LEU A 149 -5.73 -0.82 9.42
N PHE A 150 -6.33 -1.97 9.10
CA PHE A 150 -7.79 -2.09 9.08
C PHE A 150 -8.41 -1.82 10.46
N GLY A 151 -7.79 -2.35 11.53
CA GLY A 151 -8.25 -2.11 12.90
C GLY A 151 -8.18 -0.63 13.29
N ILE A 152 -7.07 0.05 12.95
CA ILE A 152 -6.93 1.48 13.23
C ILE A 152 -7.90 2.31 12.36
N SER A 153 -8.10 1.94 11.10
CA SER A 153 -9.09 2.59 10.21
C SER A 153 -10.52 2.42 10.73
N LEU A 154 -10.86 1.25 11.28
CA LEU A 154 -12.16 1.05 11.93
C LEU A 154 -12.28 1.95 13.17
N MET A 155 -11.22 2.04 13.98
CA MET A 155 -11.21 2.90 15.16
C MET A 155 -11.38 4.38 14.78
N GLU A 156 -10.70 4.85 13.74
CA GLU A 156 -10.87 6.21 13.20
C GLU A 156 -12.32 6.46 12.78
N HIS A 157 -12.92 5.53 12.04
CA HIS A 157 -14.30 5.66 11.58
C HIS A 157 -15.30 5.65 12.73
N LEU A 158 -15.09 4.82 13.75
CA LEU A 158 -15.94 4.83 14.95
C LEU A 158 -15.79 6.14 15.73
N LEU A 159 -14.57 6.67 15.83
CA LEU A 159 -14.31 7.92 16.52
C LEU A 159 -14.92 9.12 15.78
N SER A 160 -14.96 9.09 14.45
CA SER A 160 -15.64 10.11 13.64
C SER A 160 -17.15 10.08 13.86
N ILE A 161 -17.78 8.89 13.97
CA ILE A 161 -19.19 8.75 14.33
C ILE A 161 -19.46 9.30 15.74
N ILE A 162 -18.63 8.95 16.73
CA ILE A 162 -18.81 9.39 18.12
C ILE A 162 -18.67 10.91 18.23
N SER A 163 -17.61 11.48 17.64
CA SER A 163 -17.40 12.93 17.60
C SER A 163 -18.58 13.63 16.92
N ALA A 164 -19.18 12.97 15.94
CA ALA A 164 -20.29 13.53 15.20
C ALA A 164 -21.60 13.53 16.00
N VAL A 165 -21.97 12.41 16.60
CA VAL A 165 -23.23 12.28 17.36
C VAL A 165 -23.24 13.11 18.64
N TYR A 166 -22.07 13.34 19.25
CA TYR A 166 -21.96 14.08 20.52
C TYR A 166 -22.08 15.62 20.36
N TYR A 167 -22.17 16.16 19.14
CA TYR A 167 -22.24 17.59 18.90
C TYR A 167 -23.54 17.98 18.19
N ASP A 168 -24.19 19.03 18.68
CA ASP A 168 -25.43 19.54 18.07
C ASP A 168 -25.15 20.06 16.65
N TYR A 169 -25.81 19.44 15.68
CA TYR A 169 -25.70 19.83 14.28
C TYR A 169 -26.79 20.83 13.89
N CYS A 170 -26.41 21.90 13.18
CA CYS A 170 -27.33 22.81 12.52
C CYS A 170 -27.66 22.29 11.09
N PRO A 171 -28.94 22.21 10.66
CA PRO A 171 -30.15 22.40 11.44
C PRO A 171 -30.43 21.18 12.34
N ALA A 172 -30.70 21.44 13.63
CA ALA A 172 -30.99 20.38 14.59
C ALA A 172 -32.34 19.75 14.25
N ARG A 173 -32.33 18.45 13.94
CA ARG A 173 -33.56 17.65 13.87
C ARG A 173 -33.89 17.10 15.26
N ARG A 174 -35.10 16.55 15.40
CA ARG A 174 -35.61 16.03 16.69
C ARG A 174 -34.70 14.97 17.30
N ASP A 175 -34.09 14.13 16.46
CA ASP A 175 -33.14 13.11 16.88
C ASP A 175 -31.70 13.44 16.42
N PRO A 176 -30.69 13.36 17.31
CA PRO A 176 -29.28 13.57 16.96
C PRO A 176 -28.78 12.59 15.88
N ILE A 177 -29.31 11.37 15.90
CA ILE A 177 -29.01 10.32 14.91
C ILE A 177 -29.59 10.69 13.53
N GLU A 178 -30.79 11.26 13.49
CA GLU A 178 -31.41 11.73 12.24
C GLU A 178 -30.60 12.87 11.63
N SER A 179 -30.13 13.80 12.47
CA SER A 179 -29.24 14.90 12.07
C SER A 179 -27.91 14.39 11.50
N TYR A 180 -27.33 13.35 12.12
CA TYR A 180 -26.13 12.68 11.59
C TYR A 180 -26.35 12.04 10.21
N PHE A 181 -27.44 11.28 10.05
CA PHE A 181 -27.77 10.66 8.77
C PHE A 181 -28.05 11.70 7.67
N TYR A 182 -28.76 12.78 8.02
CA TYR A 182 -29.00 13.89 7.10
C TYR A 182 -27.68 14.49 6.60
N LYS A 183 -26.77 14.80 7.51
CA LYS A 183 -25.47 15.39 7.17
C LYS A 183 -24.60 14.45 6.33
N SER A 184 -24.58 13.16 6.67
CA SER A 184 -23.80 12.17 5.92
C SER A 184 -24.26 11.99 4.47
N GLY A 185 -25.52 12.34 4.15
CA GLY A 185 -26.12 12.18 2.82
C GLY A 185 -26.65 13.49 2.23
N VAL A 186 -26.07 14.64 2.60
CA VAL A 186 -26.60 15.97 2.23
C VAL A 186 -26.79 16.13 0.71
N HIS A 187 -25.93 15.54 -0.10
CA HIS A 187 -26.03 15.55 -1.56
C HIS A 187 -27.25 14.77 -2.09
N PHE A 188 -27.65 13.68 -1.43
CA PHE A 188 -28.88 12.96 -1.77
C PHE A 188 -30.11 13.79 -1.39
N PHE A 189 -30.08 14.42 -0.21
CA PHE A 189 -31.23 15.18 0.31
C PHE A 189 -31.44 16.54 -0.34
N HIS A 190 -30.46 17.01 -1.12
CA HIS A 190 -30.65 18.16 -2.01
C HIS A 190 -31.60 17.84 -3.18
N VAL A 191 -31.67 16.58 -3.61
CA VAL A 191 -32.49 16.12 -4.74
C VAL A 191 -33.76 15.41 -4.27
N PHE A 192 -33.64 14.60 -3.22
CA PHE A 192 -34.73 13.79 -2.69
C PHE A 192 -35.17 14.27 -1.31
N PRO A 193 -36.47 14.16 -0.95
CA PRO A 193 -36.89 14.42 0.41
C PRO A 193 -36.22 13.43 1.39
N TYR A 194 -35.95 13.90 2.60
CA TYR A 194 -35.33 13.07 3.62
C TYR A 194 -36.17 11.82 3.93
N SER A 195 -35.51 10.66 3.94
CA SER A 195 -36.07 9.42 4.43
C SER A 195 -35.00 8.64 5.21
N ASN A 196 -35.40 7.98 6.30
CA ASN A 196 -34.49 7.19 7.12
C ASN A 196 -33.78 6.10 6.31
N TRP A 197 -34.48 5.49 5.35
CA TRP A 197 -33.92 4.46 4.47
C TRP A 197 -32.76 5.00 3.61
N LEU A 198 -32.95 6.17 2.98
CA LEU A 198 -31.91 6.80 2.17
C LEU A 198 -30.72 7.26 3.02
N GLY A 199 -30.97 7.72 4.25
CA GLY A 199 -29.93 8.05 5.23
C GLY A 199 -29.07 6.83 5.61
N TRP A 200 -29.70 5.67 5.85
CA TRP A 200 -28.99 4.42 6.09
C TRP A 200 -28.18 3.97 4.87
N LEU A 201 -28.75 4.07 3.67
CA LEU A 201 -28.05 3.73 2.43
C LEU A 201 -26.80 4.60 2.24
N ALA A 202 -26.93 5.92 2.40
CA ALA A 202 -25.81 6.85 2.33
C ALA A 202 -24.73 6.52 3.38
N LYS A 203 -25.14 6.13 4.60
CA LYS A 203 -24.17 5.73 5.63
C LYS A 203 -23.44 4.44 5.29
N VAL A 204 -24.13 3.43 4.77
CA VAL A 204 -23.51 2.17 4.31
C VAL A 204 -22.52 2.47 3.18
N GLN A 205 -22.89 3.31 2.22
CA GLN A 205 -22.01 3.74 1.13
C GLN A 205 -20.77 4.45 1.68
N ASN A 206 -20.92 5.39 2.62
CA ASN A 206 -19.80 6.10 3.27
C ASN A 206 -18.83 5.13 3.98
N VAL A 207 -19.35 4.11 4.68
CA VAL A 207 -18.52 3.06 5.29
C VAL A 207 -17.73 2.32 4.21
N LEU A 208 -18.39 1.86 3.14
CA LEU A 208 -17.73 1.13 2.05
C LEU A 208 -16.62 1.96 1.38
N LEU A 209 -16.88 3.25 1.09
CA LEU A 209 -15.89 4.17 0.52
C LEU A 209 -14.69 4.37 1.46
N THR A 210 -14.92 4.55 2.76
CA THR A 210 -13.85 4.74 3.76
C THR A 210 -12.93 3.51 3.83
N PHE A 211 -13.50 2.31 3.86
CA PHE A 211 -12.72 1.08 3.86
C PHE A 211 -12.04 0.81 2.53
N ALA A 212 -12.66 1.18 1.40
CA ALA A 212 -12.06 1.10 0.08
C ALA A 212 -10.79 1.97 -0.01
N TRP A 213 -10.82 3.17 0.56
CA TRP A 213 -9.64 4.05 0.63
C TRP A 213 -8.50 3.40 1.43
N SER A 214 -8.79 2.92 2.63
CA SER A 214 -7.79 2.23 3.46
C SER A 214 -7.25 0.97 2.79
N TYR A 215 -8.09 0.22 2.06
CA TYR A 215 -7.64 -0.96 1.32
C TYR A 215 -6.70 -0.61 0.17
N LEU A 216 -6.94 0.50 -0.54
CA LEU A 216 -6.07 0.97 -1.63
C LEU A 216 -4.62 1.11 -1.13
N ASP A 217 -4.44 1.79 -0.01
CA ASP A 217 -3.14 1.99 0.64
C ASP A 217 -2.54 0.68 1.18
N ILE A 218 -3.35 -0.15 1.84
CA ILE A 218 -2.92 -1.46 2.34
C ILE A 218 -2.44 -2.34 1.19
N PHE A 219 -3.13 -2.34 0.06
CA PHE A 219 -2.79 -3.14 -1.10
C PHE A 219 -1.41 -2.78 -1.64
N VAL A 220 -1.14 -1.48 -1.88
CA VAL A 220 0.16 -1.04 -2.40
C VAL A 220 1.30 -1.31 -1.41
N MET A 221 1.05 -1.19 -0.10
CA MET A 221 2.01 -1.60 0.95
C MET A 221 2.35 -3.09 0.87
N ILE A 222 1.35 -3.94 0.67
CA ILE A 222 1.55 -5.39 0.58
C ILE A 222 2.35 -5.77 -0.67
N MET A 223 2.09 -5.11 -1.80
CA MET A 223 2.88 -5.29 -3.02
C MET A 223 4.34 -4.89 -2.77
N GLY A 224 4.57 -3.72 -2.14
CA GLY A 224 5.93 -3.29 -1.76
C GLY A 224 6.64 -4.28 -0.84
N ILE A 225 5.95 -4.84 0.15
CA ILE A 225 6.50 -5.88 1.04
C ILE A 225 6.84 -7.15 0.25
N GLY A 226 5.95 -7.60 -0.63
CA GLY A 226 6.12 -8.82 -1.43
C GLY A 226 7.34 -8.76 -2.34
N ILE A 227 7.45 -7.67 -3.12
CA ILE A 227 8.58 -7.45 -4.03
C ILE A 227 9.89 -7.31 -3.25
N SER A 228 9.87 -6.53 -2.16
CA SER A 228 11.05 -6.34 -1.31
C SER A 228 11.58 -7.67 -0.74
N GLU A 229 10.68 -8.63 -0.46
CA GLU A 229 11.06 -9.96 0.01
C GLU A 229 11.75 -10.78 -1.11
N LEU A 230 11.33 -10.66 -2.38
CA LEU A 230 11.99 -11.34 -3.51
C LEU A 230 13.47 -10.94 -3.60
N PHE A 231 13.74 -9.64 -3.57
CA PHE A 231 15.11 -9.14 -3.54
C PHE A 231 15.85 -9.52 -2.26
N SER A 232 15.19 -9.44 -1.10
CA SER A 232 15.81 -9.85 0.17
C SER A 232 16.24 -11.32 0.14
N ARG A 233 15.45 -12.22 -0.46
CA ARG A 233 15.81 -13.64 -0.63
C ARG A 233 17.00 -13.81 -1.57
N LEU A 234 17.04 -13.06 -2.67
CA LEU A 234 18.20 -13.06 -3.57
C LEU A 234 19.46 -12.54 -2.86
N THR A 235 19.35 -11.42 -2.14
CA THR A 235 20.45 -10.82 -1.37
C THR A 235 20.95 -11.76 -0.27
N LEU A 236 20.06 -12.44 0.46
CA LEU A 236 20.43 -13.41 1.50
C LEU A 236 21.25 -14.57 0.93
N HIS A 237 20.99 -15.00 -0.31
CA HIS A 237 21.80 -16.03 -0.96
C HIS A 237 23.18 -15.52 -1.40
N LEU A 238 23.31 -14.20 -1.64
CA LEU A 238 24.59 -13.54 -1.91
C LEU A 238 25.35 -13.19 -0.62
N GLN A 239 24.66 -13.04 0.51
CA GLN A 239 25.23 -12.54 1.76
C GLN A 239 26.32 -13.43 2.39
N PRO A 240 26.28 -14.78 2.34
CA PRO A 240 27.38 -15.64 2.77
C PRO A 240 28.72 -15.34 2.08
N LEU A 241 28.69 -14.67 0.91
CA LEU A 241 29.87 -14.21 0.19
C LEU A 241 30.47 -12.94 0.82
N ALA A 242 29.63 -12.08 1.41
CA ALA A 242 29.99 -10.79 1.99
C ALA A 242 30.20 -10.83 3.51
N SER A 243 29.47 -11.68 4.24
CA SER A 243 29.68 -11.88 5.69
C SER A 243 31.00 -12.58 6.00
N ARG A 244 31.50 -13.42 5.08
CA ARG A 244 32.88 -13.94 5.09
C ARG A 244 33.94 -12.89 4.73
N VAL A 245 33.55 -11.71 4.24
CA VAL A 245 34.46 -10.59 3.94
C VAL A 245 34.47 -9.58 5.11
N SER A 246 33.30 -9.29 5.68
CA SER A 246 33.13 -8.29 6.75
C SER A 246 33.54 -8.76 8.16
N SER A 247 33.37 -10.04 8.51
CA SER A 247 33.87 -10.57 9.80
C SER A 247 35.40 -10.74 9.84
N LEU A 248 36.08 -10.49 8.73
CA LEU A 248 37.54 -10.59 8.58
C LEU A 248 38.22 -9.21 8.49
N HIS A 249 37.46 -8.11 8.53
CA HIS A 249 38.02 -6.76 8.46
C HIS A 249 38.73 -6.30 9.75
N THR A 250 38.68 -7.09 10.83
CA THR A 250 39.24 -6.73 12.16
C THR A 250 40.60 -7.36 12.46
N SER A 251 41.20 -8.18 11.58
CA SER A 251 42.51 -8.76 11.85
C SER A 251 43.34 -9.06 10.60
N THR A 252 44.48 -8.35 10.48
CA THR A 252 45.68 -8.64 9.67
C THR A 252 45.60 -8.66 8.12
N CYS A 253 46.57 -7.97 7.49
CA CYS A 253 46.72 -7.79 6.03
C CYS A 253 46.84 -9.10 5.21
N SER A 254 47.21 -10.22 5.84
CA SER A 254 47.34 -11.54 5.19
C SER A 254 45.97 -12.24 4.94
N GLN A 255 44.91 -11.83 5.63
CA GLN A 255 43.58 -12.47 5.55
C GLN A 255 42.63 -11.83 4.52
N PHE A 256 42.92 -10.60 4.07
CA PHE A 256 42.24 -9.93 2.96
C PHE A 256 42.42 -10.68 1.62
N VAL A 257 43.56 -11.37 1.45
CA VAL A 257 43.85 -12.19 0.28
C VAL A 257 42.94 -13.43 0.22
N TYR A 258 42.58 -14.03 1.36
CA TYR A 258 41.69 -15.20 1.42
C TYR A 258 40.23 -14.86 1.07
N SER A 259 39.76 -13.66 1.40
CA SER A 259 38.39 -13.20 1.07
C SER A 259 38.25 -12.90 -0.43
N ILE A 260 39.30 -12.36 -1.05
CA ILE A 260 39.44 -12.23 -2.51
C ILE A 260 39.41 -13.62 -3.18
N ILE A 261 40.18 -14.59 -2.68
CA ILE A 261 40.24 -15.96 -3.22
C ILE A 261 38.88 -16.66 -3.15
N LEU A 262 38.10 -16.46 -2.09
CA LEU A 262 36.77 -17.08 -1.95
C LEU A 262 35.72 -16.49 -2.92
N CYS A 263 35.75 -15.18 -3.19
CA CYS A 263 34.92 -14.57 -4.23
C CYS A 263 35.38 -14.96 -5.65
N GLN A 264 36.70 -15.12 -5.85
CA GLN A 264 37.29 -15.68 -7.08
C GLN A 264 36.96 -17.16 -7.30
N SER A 265 36.80 -17.93 -6.23
CA SER A 265 36.57 -19.37 -6.26
C SER A 265 35.10 -19.75 -6.55
N MET A 266 34.18 -18.78 -6.64
CA MET A 266 32.82 -19.08 -7.05
C MET A 266 32.78 -19.33 -8.56
N PRO A 267 32.20 -20.45 -9.01
CA PRO A 267 32.11 -20.75 -10.44
C PRO A 267 31.32 -19.67 -11.17
N GLU A 268 31.68 -19.39 -12.43
CA GLU A 268 30.92 -18.51 -13.32
C GLU A 268 29.41 -18.84 -13.35
N ILE A 269 29.09 -20.13 -13.23
CA ILE A 269 27.72 -20.67 -13.15
C ILE A 269 26.92 -20.02 -12.00
N PHE A 270 27.56 -19.74 -10.85
CA PHE A 270 26.89 -19.11 -9.72
C PHE A 270 26.49 -17.66 -10.02
N TRP A 271 27.38 -16.89 -10.66
CA TRP A 271 27.11 -15.49 -10.99
C TRP A 271 26.11 -15.35 -12.12
N THR A 272 26.20 -16.25 -13.10
CA THR A 272 25.18 -16.41 -14.14
C THR A 272 23.82 -16.69 -13.51
N TYR A 273 23.75 -17.62 -12.57
CA TYR A 273 22.54 -17.93 -11.82
C TYR A 273 21.99 -16.69 -11.07
N ALA A 274 22.84 -15.98 -10.32
CA ALA A 274 22.43 -14.80 -9.56
C ALA A 274 21.88 -13.69 -10.47
N ARG A 275 22.56 -13.39 -11.58
CA ARG A 275 22.11 -12.39 -12.57
C ARG A 275 20.79 -12.81 -13.23
N THR A 276 20.64 -14.07 -13.62
CA THR A 276 19.39 -14.57 -14.22
C THR A 276 18.22 -14.49 -13.25
N ARG A 277 18.44 -14.79 -11.96
CA ARG A 277 17.39 -14.61 -10.92
C ARG A 277 17.05 -13.15 -10.69
N TYR A 278 18.06 -12.27 -10.69
CA TYR A 278 17.82 -10.83 -10.60
C TYR A 278 16.93 -10.35 -11.76
N ARG A 279 17.28 -10.67 -13.00
CA ARG A 279 16.49 -10.33 -14.20
C ARG A 279 15.05 -10.84 -14.12
N ALA A 280 14.86 -12.08 -13.68
CA ALA A 280 13.50 -12.63 -13.52
C ALA A 280 12.67 -11.87 -12.48
N ILE A 281 13.28 -11.36 -11.41
CA ILE A 281 12.60 -10.48 -10.45
C ILE A 281 12.30 -9.13 -11.10
N VAL A 282 13.24 -8.54 -11.83
CA VAL A 282 13.07 -7.24 -12.50
C VAL A 282 11.94 -7.29 -13.52
N GLU A 283 11.90 -8.31 -14.38
CA GLU A 283 10.83 -8.54 -15.35
C GLU A 283 9.47 -8.64 -14.66
N LEU A 284 9.38 -9.41 -13.57
CA LEU A 284 8.16 -9.49 -12.76
C LEU A 284 7.76 -8.13 -12.17
N ILE A 285 8.71 -7.29 -11.74
CA ILE A 285 8.40 -5.97 -11.20
C ILE A 285 7.83 -5.07 -12.29
N LEU A 286 8.35 -5.14 -13.52
CA LEU A 286 7.80 -4.39 -14.65
C LEU A 286 6.35 -4.79 -14.92
N ASP A 287 6.06 -6.10 -14.97
CA ASP A 287 4.70 -6.62 -15.12
C ASP A 287 3.77 -6.17 -13.99
N VAL A 288 4.27 -6.18 -12.75
CA VAL A 288 3.53 -5.73 -11.58
C VAL A 288 3.27 -4.22 -11.64
N ASP A 289 4.29 -3.43 -11.98
CA ASP A 289 4.21 -1.98 -12.08
C ASP A 289 3.20 -1.57 -13.15
N ASP A 290 3.24 -2.15 -14.35
CA ASP A 290 2.27 -1.88 -15.40
C ASP A 290 0.83 -2.22 -14.94
N ALA A 291 0.65 -3.27 -14.12
CA ALA A 291 -0.67 -3.65 -13.60
C ALA A 291 -1.18 -2.76 -12.44
N ILE A 292 -0.30 -2.23 -11.58
CA ILE A 292 -0.70 -1.50 -10.36
C ILE A 292 -0.40 0.00 -10.40
N SER A 293 0.34 0.50 -11.38
CA SER A 293 0.84 1.89 -11.43
C SER A 293 -0.27 2.95 -11.37
N GLY A 294 -1.46 2.67 -11.91
CA GLY A 294 -2.63 3.55 -11.74
C GLY A 294 -3.14 3.58 -10.29
N ILE A 295 -3.15 2.44 -9.60
CA ILE A 295 -3.52 2.35 -8.19
C ILE A 295 -2.47 3.08 -7.34
N MET A 296 -1.20 2.95 -7.68
CA MET A 296 -0.10 3.70 -7.05
C MET A 296 -0.33 5.21 -7.17
N LEU A 297 -0.66 5.69 -8.37
CA LEU A 297 -0.92 7.10 -8.60
C LEU A 297 -2.08 7.63 -7.73
N ILE A 298 -3.20 6.91 -7.68
CA ILE A 298 -4.37 7.30 -6.88
C ILE A 298 -4.04 7.26 -5.38
N SER A 299 -3.32 6.24 -4.91
CA SER A 299 -2.90 6.14 -3.49
C SER A 299 -2.08 7.36 -3.09
N PHE A 300 -1.03 7.66 -3.86
CA PHE A 300 -0.12 8.76 -3.52
C PHE A 300 -0.78 10.12 -3.70
N GLY A 301 -1.54 10.32 -4.79
CA GLY A 301 -2.23 11.56 -5.08
C GLY A 301 -3.30 11.89 -4.03
N SER A 302 -4.16 10.91 -3.71
CA SER A 302 -5.22 11.11 -2.69
C SER A 302 -4.61 11.35 -1.31
N ASN A 303 -3.63 10.56 -0.88
CA ASN A 303 -2.98 10.75 0.42
C ASN A 303 -2.29 12.11 0.52
N LEU A 304 -1.59 12.55 -0.52
CA LEU A 304 -0.98 13.88 -0.55
C LEU A 304 -2.03 14.98 -0.40
N TYR A 305 -3.12 14.90 -1.18
CA TYR A 305 -4.22 15.87 -1.10
C TYR A 305 -4.83 15.94 0.31
N PHE A 306 -5.19 14.79 0.90
CA PHE A 306 -5.83 14.77 2.22
C PHE A 306 -4.88 15.13 3.35
N VAL A 307 -3.58 14.81 3.25
CA VAL A 307 -2.57 15.26 4.23
C VAL A 307 -2.48 16.78 4.21
N CYS A 308 -2.31 17.41 3.04
CA CYS A 308 -2.28 18.88 2.94
C CYS A 308 -3.59 19.48 3.45
N LEU A 309 -4.74 18.93 3.07
CA LEU A 309 -6.04 19.43 3.49
C LEU A 309 -6.24 19.35 5.02
N GLN A 310 -5.85 18.24 5.65
CA GLN A 310 -5.95 18.12 7.10
C GLN A 310 -4.95 19.03 7.82
N VAL A 311 -3.73 19.20 7.31
CA VAL A 311 -2.78 20.15 7.91
C VAL A 311 -3.34 21.58 7.82
N LEU A 312 -3.89 21.99 6.69
CA LEU A 312 -4.58 23.28 6.56
C LEU A 312 -5.74 23.42 7.56
N LYS A 313 -6.56 22.38 7.73
CA LYS A 313 -7.66 22.39 8.71
C LYS A 313 -7.17 22.50 10.16
N SER A 314 -5.95 22.05 10.45
CA SER A 314 -5.36 22.06 11.81
C SER A 314 -5.06 23.46 12.34
N ILE A 315 -4.98 24.45 11.43
CA ILE A 315 -4.75 25.85 11.77
C ILE A 315 -6.00 26.48 12.42
N ASN A 316 -7.20 26.00 12.07
CA ASN A 316 -8.45 26.54 12.59
C ASN A 316 -8.68 26.11 14.05
N LYS A 317 -9.26 27.00 14.87
CA LYS A 317 -9.67 26.69 16.26
C LYS A 317 -10.69 25.56 16.27
N MET A 318 -10.48 24.51 17.08
CA MET A 318 -11.42 23.39 17.16
C MET A 318 -12.61 23.75 18.07
N PRO A 319 -13.85 23.30 17.75
CA PRO A 319 -15.05 23.68 18.49
C PRO A 319 -15.15 23.03 19.88
N SER A 320 -14.55 21.86 20.08
CA SER A 320 -14.52 21.21 21.40
C SER A 320 -13.30 20.31 21.59
N ALA A 321 -12.99 19.95 22.84
CA ALA A 321 -11.89 19.04 23.17
C ALA A 321 -12.06 17.66 22.52
N VAL A 322 -13.31 17.17 22.39
CA VAL A 322 -13.61 15.90 21.71
C VAL A 322 -13.25 15.96 20.22
N HIS A 323 -13.61 17.07 19.55
CA HIS A 323 -13.22 17.28 18.15
C HIS A 323 -11.71 17.42 17.99
N ALA A 324 -11.03 18.09 18.93
CA ALA A 324 -9.58 18.20 18.90
C ALA A 324 -8.91 16.83 18.99
N VAL A 325 -9.33 15.98 19.94
CA VAL A 325 -8.79 14.61 20.08
C VAL A 325 -9.05 13.78 18.83
N TYR A 326 -10.28 13.80 18.29
CA TYR A 326 -10.61 13.10 17.04
C TYR A 326 -9.75 13.60 15.88
N PHE A 327 -9.66 14.91 15.71
CA PHE A 327 -8.94 15.55 14.63
C PHE A 327 -7.45 15.20 14.66
N TYR A 328 -6.79 15.35 15.83
CA TYR A 328 -5.37 15.02 15.97
C TYR A 328 -5.09 13.52 15.84
N PHE A 329 -6.03 12.67 16.24
CA PHE A 329 -5.94 11.24 15.96
C PHE A 329 -6.04 10.94 14.46
N SER A 330 -7.01 11.54 13.75
CA SER A 330 -7.23 11.34 12.31
C SER A 330 -6.03 11.82 11.49
N ILE A 331 -5.47 12.99 11.79
CA ILE A 331 -4.29 13.52 11.08
C ILE A 331 -3.02 12.71 11.35
N CYS A 332 -2.77 12.30 12.60
CA CYS A 332 -1.65 11.43 12.92
C CYS A 332 -1.78 10.07 12.21
N PHE A 333 -2.99 9.51 12.15
CA PHE A 333 -3.25 8.27 11.45
C PHE A 333 -3.04 8.42 9.95
N LEU A 334 -3.56 9.48 9.33
CA LEU A 334 -3.43 9.74 7.90
C LEU A 334 -1.97 9.96 7.49
N ILE A 335 -1.22 10.78 8.23
CA ILE A 335 0.22 10.99 8.01
C ILE A 335 0.97 9.68 8.21
N GLY A 336 0.70 8.96 9.30
CA GLY A 336 1.35 7.68 9.60
C GLY A 336 1.10 6.62 8.51
N ARG A 337 -0.14 6.52 8.01
CA ARG A 337 -0.52 5.62 6.91
C ARG A 337 0.17 6.01 5.61
N SER A 338 0.18 7.31 5.27
CA SER A 338 0.84 7.83 4.07
C SER A 338 2.35 7.56 4.10
N VAL A 339 3.01 7.84 5.22
CA VAL A 339 4.44 7.53 5.44
C VAL A 339 4.68 6.02 5.34
N ALA A 340 3.80 5.18 5.89
CA ALA A 340 3.94 3.73 5.77
C ALA A 340 3.87 3.26 4.30
N VAL A 341 2.91 3.75 3.51
CA VAL A 341 2.82 3.50 2.05
C VAL A 341 4.16 3.84 1.37
N LEU A 342 4.63 5.07 1.58
CA LEU A 342 5.88 5.57 1.04
C LEU A 342 7.07 4.68 1.42
N LEU A 343 7.21 4.29 2.69
CA LEU A 343 8.32 3.49 3.18
C LEU A 343 8.30 2.06 2.62
N TYR A 344 7.14 1.39 2.58
CA TYR A 344 7.06 0.02 2.07
C TYR A 344 7.25 -0.07 0.56
N VAL A 345 6.78 0.93 -0.18
CA VAL A 345 6.92 0.97 -1.64
C VAL A 345 8.34 1.39 -2.03
N SER A 346 8.91 2.42 -1.40
CA SER A 346 10.29 2.85 -1.69
C SER A 346 11.34 1.83 -1.26
N ALA A 347 11.03 0.96 -0.29
CA ALA A 347 11.90 -0.15 0.08
C ALA A 347 12.19 -1.11 -1.10
N VAL A 348 11.30 -1.21 -2.11
CA VAL A 348 11.57 -1.98 -3.33
C VAL A 348 12.85 -1.49 -4.01
N HIS A 349 13.01 -0.17 -4.14
CA HIS A 349 14.20 0.43 -4.73
C HIS A 349 15.47 0.23 -3.88
N ASP A 350 15.34 0.28 -2.55
CA ASP A 350 16.49 0.03 -1.67
C ASP A 350 16.95 -1.42 -1.75
N HIS A 351 16.00 -2.36 -1.76
CA HIS A 351 16.27 -3.79 -1.81
C HIS A 351 16.76 -4.25 -3.18
N SER A 352 16.30 -3.63 -4.28
CA SER A 352 16.81 -3.91 -5.63
C SER A 352 18.30 -3.55 -5.77
N ARG A 353 18.78 -2.56 -5.03
CA ARG A 353 20.19 -2.13 -4.99
C ARG A 353 21.03 -2.82 -3.91
N ALA A 354 20.44 -3.66 -3.06
CA ALA A 354 21.18 -4.36 -2.02
C ALA A 354 22.28 -5.30 -2.58
N PRO A 355 22.07 -6.08 -3.66
CA PRO A 355 23.13 -6.89 -4.28
C PRO A 355 24.35 -6.06 -4.72
N LEU A 356 24.12 -4.86 -5.24
CA LEU A 356 25.20 -3.95 -5.66
C LEU A 356 26.07 -3.52 -4.49
N ARG A 357 25.46 -3.26 -3.33
CA ARG A 357 26.21 -2.89 -2.11
C ARG A 357 27.13 -4.02 -1.68
N LEU A 358 26.64 -5.27 -1.73
CA LEU A 358 27.46 -6.45 -1.41
C LEU A 358 28.62 -6.63 -2.41
N LEU A 359 28.36 -6.47 -3.71
CA LEU A 359 29.41 -6.59 -4.72
C LEU A 359 30.52 -5.54 -4.54
N ARG A 360 30.16 -4.30 -4.16
CA ARG A 360 31.11 -3.21 -3.93
C ARG A 360 32.07 -3.44 -2.75
N GLU A 361 31.79 -4.41 -1.88
CA GLU A 361 32.72 -4.80 -0.80
C GLU A 361 33.94 -5.57 -1.33
N VAL A 362 33.87 -6.10 -2.56
CA VAL A 362 34.94 -6.85 -3.22
C VAL A 362 35.66 -5.93 -4.24
N PRO A 363 37.01 -5.89 -4.26
CA PRO A 363 37.75 -5.10 -5.24
C PRO A 363 37.43 -5.51 -6.69
N ARG A 364 37.20 -4.52 -7.57
CA ARG A 364 36.86 -4.76 -8.99
C ARG A 364 37.89 -5.59 -9.75
N GLN A 365 39.16 -5.54 -9.35
CA GLN A 365 40.23 -6.34 -9.97
C GLN A 365 40.05 -7.84 -9.77
N SER A 366 39.23 -8.23 -8.78
CA SER A 366 38.94 -9.62 -8.44
C SER A 366 37.67 -10.14 -9.14
N TYR A 367 37.00 -9.30 -9.93
CA TYR A 367 35.75 -9.69 -10.58
C TYR A 367 36.02 -10.61 -11.77
N GLN A 368 35.27 -11.70 -11.84
CA GLN A 368 35.10 -12.46 -13.09
C GLN A 368 34.26 -11.68 -14.10
N GLU A 369 34.29 -12.04 -15.39
CA GLU A 369 33.51 -11.37 -16.43
C GLU A 369 32.01 -11.29 -16.09
N GLU A 370 31.41 -12.40 -15.64
CA GLU A 370 29.99 -12.45 -15.29
C GLU A 370 29.64 -11.59 -14.06
N GLN A 371 30.58 -11.45 -13.12
CA GLN A 371 30.45 -10.54 -11.97
C GLN A 371 30.47 -9.08 -12.43
N CYS A 372 31.39 -8.71 -13.33
CA CYS A 372 31.43 -7.39 -13.94
C CYS A 372 30.13 -7.06 -14.68
N ARG A 373 29.61 -8.00 -15.49
CA ARG A 373 28.34 -7.83 -16.21
C ARG A 373 27.18 -7.62 -15.24
N PHE A 374 27.10 -8.43 -14.18
CA PHE A 374 26.05 -8.29 -13.17
C PHE A 374 26.14 -6.97 -12.40
N ALA A 375 27.35 -6.55 -12.00
CA ALA A 375 27.58 -5.28 -11.34
C ALA A 375 27.21 -4.08 -12.23
N SER A 376 27.53 -4.16 -13.52
CA SER A 376 27.16 -3.12 -14.50
C SER A 376 25.64 -2.98 -14.63
N GLU A 377 24.93 -4.10 -14.73
CA GLU A 377 23.47 -4.13 -14.82
C GLU A 377 22.80 -3.56 -13.55
N LEU A 378 23.29 -3.94 -12.37
CA LEU A 378 22.83 -3.40 -11.10
C LEU A 378 23.04 -1.88 -10.95
N VAL A 379 24.03 -1.32 -11.66
CA VAL A 379 24.30 0.13 -11.68
C VAL A 379 23.41 0.85 -12.68
N SER A 380 23.14 0.25 -13.84
CA SER A 380 22.30 0.84 -14.89
C SER A 380 20.82 0.83 -14.53
N ASP A 381 20.36 -0.21 -13.84
CA ASP A 381 18.93 -0.43 -13.65
C ASP A 381 18.38 0.42 -12.51
N GLU A 382 17.46 1.34 -12.83
CA GLU A 382 16.66 2.06 -11.86
C GLU A 382 15.34 1.32 -11.61
N ILE A 383 15.39 0.30 -10.75
CA ILE A 383 14.20 -0.46 -10.39
C ILE A 383 13.47 0.23 -9.24
N ALA A 384 12.27 0.70 -9.53
CA ALA A 384 11.32 1.25 -8.57
C ALA A 384 9.89 1.03 -9.10
N LEU A 385 8.91 1.03 -8.18
CA LEU A 385 7.50 1.15 -8.58
C LEU A 385 7.19 2.60 -8.93
N THR A 386 6.28 2.80 -9.88
CA THR A 386 5.96 4.10 -10.46
C THR A 386 4.48 4.45 -10.36
N GLY A 387 4.18 5.74 -10.33
CA GLY A 387 2.83 6.26 -10.55
C GLY A 387 2.61 6.59 -12.02
N LEU A 388 2.09 5.65 -12.81
CA LEU A 388 1.95 5.73 -14.27
C LEU A 388 3.22 6.23 -14.99
N LYS A 389 4.42 5.85 -14.53
CA LYS A 389 5.72 6.33 -15.04
C LYS A 389 5.94 7.86 -14.94
N PHE A 390 5.04 8.62 -14.29
CA PHE A 390 5.24 10.05 -14.02
C PHE A 390 6.30 10.29 -12.94
N PHE A 391 6.35 9.42 -11.94
CA PHE A 391 7.36 9.48 -10.87
C PHE A 391 7.73 8.09 -10.37
N SER A 392 8.99 7.93 -10.01
CA SER A 392 9.54 6.72 -9.39
C SER A 392 9.53 6.86 -7.87
N ILE A 393 8.95 5.87 -7.18
CA ILE A 393 8.75 5.94 -5.74
C ILE A 393 10.04 5.52 -5.03
N THR A 394 10.80 6.53 -4.60
CA THR A 394 12.06 6.38 -3.87
C THR A 394 12.04 7.18 -2.57
N ARG A 395 12.94 6.88 -1.63
CA ARG A 395 13.08 7.69 -0.40
C ARG A 395 13.42 9.16 -0.68
N LYS A 396 14.07 9.43 -1.82
CA LYS A 396 14.39 10.79 -2.25
C LYS A 396 13.11 11.56 -2.61
N LEU A 397 12.17 10.92 -3.33
CA LEU A 397 10.86 11.51 -3.63
C LEU A 397 10.11 11.85 -2.34
N PHE A 398 10.12 10.94 -1.35
CA PHE A 398 9.51 11.18 -0.04
C PHE A 398 10.03 12.45 0.63
N LEU A 399 11.35 12.60 0.76
CA LEU A 399 11.97 13.76 1.39
C LEU A 399 11.63 15.05 0.65
N SER A 400 11.60 15.00 -0.69
CA SER A 400 11.22 16.16 -1.52
C SER A 400 9.77 16.57 -1.28
N VAL A 401 8.82 15.62 -1.33
CA VAL A 401 7.39 15.89 -1.13
C VAL A 401 7.13 16.40 0.28
N ALA A 402 7.72 15.79 1.30
CA ALA A 402 7.59 16.25 2.68
C ALA A 402 8.12 17.69 2.87
N GLY A 403 9.27 18.01 2.27
CA GLY A 403 9.82 19.36 2.27
C GLY A 403 8.90 20.39 1.59
N SER A 404 8.29 20.02 0.46
CA SER A 404 7.32 20.86 -0.25
C SER A 404 6.04 21.09 0.56
N ILE A 405 5.49 20.06 1.23
CA ILE A 405 4.33 20.20 2.11
C ILE A 405 4.66 21.19 3.23
N VAL A 406 5.76 20.98 3.96
CA VAL A 406 6.15 21.87 5.06
C VAL A 406 6.35 23.31 4.59
N THR A 407 6.96 23.51 3.42
CA THR A 407 7.18 24.84 2.85
C THR A 407 5.86 25.53 2.50
N TYR A 408 4.94 24.81 1.85
CA TYR A 408 3.63 25.33 1.47
C TYR A 408 2.80 25.71 2.71
N GLU A 409 2.79 24.86 3.73
CA GLU A 409 2.06 25.10 4.97
C GLU A 409 2.64 26.26 5.78
N LEU A 410 3.97 26.39 5.85
CA LEU A 410 4.61 27.55 6.50
C LEU A 410 4.22 28.86 5.81
N VAL A 411 4.17 28.87 4.47
CA VAL A 411 3.71 30.03 3.69
C VAL A 411 2.24 30.32 3.97
N LEU A 412 1.37 29.31 3.97
CA LEU A 412 -0.05 29.48 4.28
C LEU A 412 -0.30 30.03 5.68
N ILE A 413 0.45 29.57 6.68
CA ILE A 413 0.37 30.08 8.05
C ILE A 413 0.70 31.57 8.10
N GLN A 414 1.68 32.03 7.31
CA GLN A 414 2.04 33.46 7.24
C GLN A 414 0.93 34.33 6.63
N PHE A 415 0.09 33.76 5.76
CA PHE A 415 -1.01 34.46 5.09
C PHE A 415 -2.38 34.14 5.68
N HIS A 416 -2.45 33.38 6.77
CA HIS A 416 -3.71 33.01 7.40
C HIS A 416 -4.27 34.20 8.20
N GLU A 417 -5.33 34.83 7.69
CA GLU A 417 -6.14 35.76 8.48
C GLU A 417 -7.18 34.97 9.28
N ASP A 418 -7.21 35.15 10.61
CA ASP A 418 -8.19 34.59 11.55
C ASP A 418 -9.62 35.04 11.21
N LYS A 419 -10.25 34.46 10.19
CA LYS A 419 -11.62 34.80 9.78
C LYS A 419 -12.39 33.57 9.37
N LYS A 420 -12.83 32.79 10.37
CA LYS A 420 -14.17 32.21 10.48
C LYS A 420 -14.23 31.32 11.72
N THR A 421 -14.98 31.77 12.72
CA THR A 421 -15.38 30.93 13.85
C THR A 421 -16.25 29.78 13.33
N TRP A 422 -16.25 28.65 14.03
CA TRP A 422 -17.15 27.51 13.78
C TRP A 422 -18.57 27.80 14.27
N ASP A 423 -18.99 29.06 14.23
CA ASP A 423 -20.33 29.43 14.63
C ASP A 423 -21.28 29.11 13.48
N CYS A 424 -22.45 28.54 13.82
CA CYS A 424 -23.61 28.62 12.94
C CYS A 424 -23.90 30.11 12.67
#